data_AF-A0AA88AHX1-F1
#
_entry.id   AF-A0AA88AHX1-F1
#
_cell.length_a   1.000
_cell.length_b   1.000
_cell.length_c   1.000
_cell.angle_alpha   90.00
_cell.angle_beta   90.00
_cell.angle_gamma   90.00
#
_symmetry.space_group_name_H-M   'P 1'
#
loop_
_entity.id
_entity.type
_entity.pdbx_description
1 polymer ?
#
loop_
_entity_poly.entity_id
_entity_poly.type
_entity_poly.pdbx_seq_one_letter_code
_entity_poly.pdbx_strand_id
1 'polypeptide(L)'
;MQAKRTNSEVRLEDVVVSTSAAPVYFPLRKFEADGRQHFLVDGGLAANNPTLLAIREATKILEKEITTSNSYTGPDNYDKFLVLSLGTGSAEKQLGQNIGQGGLLSWVFDQKSGLNPLFDIMFRASDDMLSIYTSLLLGNHNTPRNYLRIQDYSMKTHEEKIDNASFENLWRLEKVGKNLLTRSVLVTHPDTGLPVSHDMFLSADQSESIANNKAALIT
;
A
#
# COMPACT_ATOMS: atom_id res chain seq x y z
N MET A 1 5.21 -15.82 -6.94
CA MET A 1 6.49 -15.19 -6.54
C MET A 1 7.57 -16.26 -6.36
N GLN A 2 8.49 -16.39 -7.31
CA GLN A 2 9.61 -17.36 -7.30
C GLN A 2 10.97 -16.64 -7.39
N ALA A 3 11.15 -15.52 -6.67
CA ALA A 3 12.38 -14.71 -6.74
C ALA A 3 13.52 -15.21 -5.83
N LYS A 4 13.37 -16.35 -5.14
CA LYS A 4 14.32 -16.85 -4.14
C LYS A 4 15.18 -17.99 -4.66
N ARG A 5 15.84 -17.80 -5.80
CA ARG A 5 16.93 -18.67 -6.26
C ARG A 5 18.23 -17.90 -6.16
N THR A 6 19.18 -18.43 -5.40
CA THR A 6 20.52 -17.85 -5.20
C THR A 6 21.36 -17.83 -6.48
N ASN A 7 20.98 -18.62 -7.49
CA ASN A 7 21.53 -18.61 -8.85
C ASN A 7 20.42 -18.29 -9.86
N SER A 8 19.78 -17.13 -9.75
CA SER A 8 18.80 -16.70 -10.75
C SER A 8 19.46 -15.87 -11.84
N GLU A 9 19.09 -16.12 -13.09
CA GLU A 9 19.50 -15.35 -14.26
C GLU A 9 18.61 -14.11 -14.50
N VAL A 10 17.58 -13.93 -13.66
CA VAL A 10 16.65 -12.80 -13.75
C VAL A 10 17.41 -11.49 -13.50
N ARG A 11 17.37 -10.57 -14.47
CA ARG A 11 18.05 -9.28 -14.37
C ARG A 11 17.21 -8.31 -13.55
N LEU A 12 17.88 -7.40 -12.82
CA LEU A 12 17.20 -6.38 -12.02
C LEU A 12 16.31 -5.47 -12.89
N GLU A 13 16.74 -5.14 -14.11
CA GLU A 13 15.93 -4.37 -15.05
C GLU A 13 14.60 -5.07 -15.39
N ASP A 14 14.61 -6.40 -15.50
CA ASP A 14 13.41 -7.16 -15.79
C ASP A 14 12.43 -7.08 -14.65
N VAL A 15 12.91 -7.16 -13.41
CA VAL A 15 12.10 -7.01 -12.22
C VAL A 15 11.49 -5.60 -12.13
N VAL A 16 12.31 -4.56 -12.30
CA VAL A 16 11.88 -3.15 -12.19
C VAL A 16 10.87 -2.78 -13.27
N VAL A 17 11.12 -3.18 -14.52
CA VAL A 17 10.17 -2.91 -15.62
C VAL A 17 8.90 -3.72 -15.44
N SER A 18 9.01 -5.00 -15.05
CA SER A 18 7.84 -5.87 -14.83
C SER A 18 6.93 -5.32 -13.74
N THR A 19 7.48 -4.93 -12.59
CA THR A 19 6.68 -4.46 -11.46
C THR A 19 5.96 -3.15 -11.72
N SER A 20 6.38 -2.39 -12.74
CA SER A 20 5.81 -1.10 -13.14
C SER A 20 4.98 -1.18 -14.42
N ALA A 21 4.81 -2.37 -15.00
CA ALA A 21 4.15 -2.58 -16.28
C ALA A 21 2.61 -2.57 -16.12
N ALA A 22 2.06 -1.43 -15.69
CA ALA A 22 0.63 -1.23 -15.45
C ALA A 22 -0.18 -1.47 -16.73
N PRO A 23 -1.18 -2.37 -16.72
CA PRO A 23 -2.06 -2.53 -17.86
C PRO A 23 -2.73 -1.20 -18.21
N VAL A 24 -3.04 -1.00 -19.49
CA VAL A 24 -3.50 0.27 -20.09
C VAL A 24 -2.37 1.28 -20.31
N TYR A 25 -1.33 1.33 -19.48
CA TYR A 25 -0.21 2.27 -19.63
C TYR A 25 0.99 1.68 -20.36
N PHE A 26 1.35 0.45 -20.04
CA PHE A 26 2.57 -0.20 -20.55
C PHE A 26 2.29 -1.61 -21.08
N PRO A 27 3.07 -2.08 -22.07
CA PRO A 27 3.01 -3.46 -22.50
C PRO A 27 3.55 -4.40 -21.42
N LEU A 28 3.07 -5.65 -21.41
CA LEU A 28 3.58 -6.68 -20.51
C LEU A 28 5.06 -6.97 -20.79
N ARG A 29 5.86 -7.23 -19.76
CA ARG A 29 7.28 -7.56 -19.87
C ARG A 29 7.47 -9.04 -20.16
N LYS A 30 8.21 -9.35 -21.24
CA LYS A 30 8.55 -10.72 -21.67
C LYS A 30 10.06 -10.96 -21.69
N PHE A 31 10.57 -11.93 -20.95
CA PHE A 31 12.00 -12.27 -20.94
C PHE A 31 12.22 -13.74 -20.61
N GLU A 32 13.40 -14.26 -20.93
CA GLU A 32 13.82 -15.61 -20.59
C GLU A 32 14.87 -15.56 -19.47
N ALA A 33 14.69 -16.37 -18.43
CA ALA A 33 15.65 -16.50 -17.34
C ALA A 33 15.40 -17.82 -16.59
N ASP A 34 16.46 -18.49 -16.16
CA ASP A 34 16.40 -19.81 -15.51
C ASP A 34 15.79 -20.89 -16.43
N GLY A 35 16.03 -20.81 -17.74
CA GLY A 35 15.52 -21.76 -18.75
C GLY A 35 14.00 -21.72 -18.97
N ARG A 36 13.35 -20.60 -18.66
CA ARG A 36 11.90 -20.40 -18.82
C ARG A 36 11.57 -19.00 -19.31
N GLN A 37 10.47 -18.89 -20.07
CA GLN A 37 9.89 -17.60 -20.43
C GLN A 37 9.00 -17.06 -19.32
N HIS A 38 9.14 -15.77 -19.03
CA HIS A 38 8.35 -15.01 -18.07
C HIS A 38 7.46 -14.02 -18.79
N PHE A 39 6.22 -13.90 -18.32
CA PHE A 39 5.23 -12.93 -18.81
C PHE A 39 4.70 -12.18 -17.59
N LEU A 40 5.25 -11.00 -17.34
CA LEU A 40 4.98 -10.25 -16.12
C LEU A 40 4.29 -8.92 -16.43
N VAL A 41 3.44 -8.52 -15.50
CA VAL A 41 2.69 -7.25 -15.47
C VAL A 41 2.88 -6.63 -14.09
N ASP A 42 2.38 -5.42 -13.93
CA ASP A 42 2.48 -4.63 -12.69
C ASP A 42 2.14 -5.41 -11.42
N GLY A 43 2.96 -5.18 -10.39
CA GLY A 43 2.79 -5.80 -9.08
C GLY A 43 1.52 -5.33 -8.38
N GLY A 44 1.01 -4.14 -8.68
CA GLY A 44 -0.21 -3.56 -8.11
C GLY A 44 -1.46 -4.42 -8.34
N LEU A 45 -1.49 -5.21 -9.41
CA LEU A 45 -2.56 -6.19 -9.63
C LEU A 45 -2.57 -7.34 -8.61
N ALA A 46 -1.41 -7.69 -8.07
CA ALA A 46 -1.25 -8.77 -7.10
C ALA A 46 -1.18 -8.25 -5.66
N ALA A 47 -0.49 -7.14 -5.45
CA ALA A 47 -0.30 -6.48 -4.17
C ALA A 47 0.07 -5.01 -4.36
N ASN A 48 -0.94 -4.14 -4.41
CA ASN A 48 -0.76 -2.69 -4.44
C ASN A 48 -0.11 -2.14 -3.16
N ASN A 49 -0.30 -2.84 -2.04
CA ASN A 49 0.42 -2.60 -0.80
C ASN A 49 1.22 -3.87 -0.46
N PRO A 50 2.56 -3.87 -0.58
CA PRO A 50 3.36 -5.09 -0.38
C PRO A 50 3.65 -5.38 1.11
N THR A 51 3.08 -4.64 2.07
CA THR A 51 3.45 -4.72 3.50
C THR A 51 3.38 -6.13 4.07
N LEU A 52 2.26 -6.85 3.90
CA LEU A 52 2.15 -8.22 4.42
C LEU A 52 3.08 -9.21 3.72
N LEU A 53 3.36 -9.00 2.42
CA LEU A 53 4.31 -9.83 1.68
C LEU A 53 5.73 -9.61 2.21
N ALA A 54 6.08 -8.37 2.55
CA ALA A 54 7.35 -8.03 3.16
C ALA A 54 7.49 -8.66 4.55
N ILE A 55 6.47 -8.54 5.41
CA ILE A 55 6.45 -9.20 6.73
C ILE A 55 6.65 -10.71 6.57
N ARG A 56 5.87 -11.35 5.68
CA ARG A 56 5.99 -12.80 5.41
C ARG A 56 7.38 -13.22 4.96
N GLU A 57 8.00 -12.48 4.03
CA GLU A 57 9.34 -12.83 3.56
C GLU A 57 10.42 -12.57 4.62
N ALA A 58 10.25 -11.55 5.45
CA ALA A 58 11.13 -11.28 6.59
C ALA A 58 11.00 -12.37 7.67
N THR A 59 9.79 -12.82 8.01
CA THR A 59 9.58 -13.98 8.90
C THR A 59 10.32 -15.21 8.40
N LYS A 60 10.23 -15.53 7.10
CA LYS A 60 10.97 -16.66 6.51
C LYS A 60 12.49 -16.52 6.57
N ILE A 61 13.03 -15.30 6.56
CA ILE A 61 14.47 -15.06 6.70
C ILE A 61 14.87 -15.36 8.14
N LEU A 62 14.13 -14.80 9.11
CA LEU A 62 14.37 -15.02 10.53
C LEU A 62 14.23 -16.49 10.94
N GLU A 63 13.21 -17.19 10.45
CA GLU A 63 13.03 -18.64 10.70
C GLU A 63 14.26 -19.46 10.25
N LYS A 64 14.85 -19.12 9.10
CA LYS A 64 16.06 -19.80 8.60
C LYS A 64 17.27 -19.53 9.50
N GLU A 65 17.44 -18.30 9.94
CA GLU A 65 18.53 -17.91 10.85
C GLU A 65 18.38 -18.61 12.21
N ILE A 66 17.16 -18.65 12.75
CA ILE A 66 16.83 -19.28 14.04
C ILE A 66 17.04 -20.80 13.99
N THR A 67 16.63 -21.46 12.91
CA THR A 67 16.84 -22.90 12.72
C THR A 67 18.34 -23.23 12.70
N THR A 68 19.18 -22.28 12.30
CA THR A 68 20.64 -22.42 12.28
C THR A 68 21.26 -22.13 13.66
N SER A 69 20.57 -21.43 14.57
CA SER A 69 21.10 -20.96 15.86
C SER A 69 20.55 -21.67 17.11
N ASN A 70 19.72 -22.72 16.97
CA ASN A 70 19.10 -23.48 18.09
C ASN A 70 18.30 -22.64 19.11
N SER A 71 17.95 -21.40 18.78
CA SER A 71 17.23 -20.48 19.68
C SER A 71 15.74 -20.42 19.29
N TYR A 72 14.93 -21.33 19.79
CA TYR A 72 13.49 -21.39 19.48
C TYR A 72 12.76 -20.16 20.04
N THR A 73 12.39 -19.21 19.18
CA THR A 73 11.31 -18.26 19.46
C THR A 73 10.17 -18.65 18.52
N GLY A 74 8.98 -18.92 19.06
CA GLY A 74 7.85 -19.46 18.30
C GLY A 74 7.48 -18.66 17.04
N PRO A 75 6.67 -19.25 16.14
CA PRO A 75 6.36 -18.73 14.80
C PRO A 75 5.68 -17.35 14.78
N ASP A 76 5.18 -16.87 15.92
CA ASP A 76 4.33 -15.68 16.02
C ASP A 76 4.99 -14.53 16.79
N ASN A 77 6.33 -14.43 16.80
CA ASN A 77 7.01 -13.32 17.47
C ASN A 77 7.03 -12.06 16.57
N TYR A 78 5.85 -11.49 16.35
CA TYR A 78 5.69 -10.25 15.58
C TYR A 78 6.19 -9.00 16.32
N ASP A 79 6.45 -9.09 17.63
CA ASP A 79 6.97 -8.02 18.49
C ASP A 79 8.33 -7.47 18.05
N LYS A 80 9.08 -8.27 17.26
CA LYS A 80 10.39 -7.91 16.75
C LYS A 80 10.34 -7.09 15.45
N PHE A 81 9.18 -6.99 14.80
CA PHE A 81 9.07 -6.22 13.56
C PHE A 81 8.82 -4.75 13.87
N LEU A 82 9.57 -3.88 13.21
CA LEU A 82 9.27 -2.47 13.07
C LEU A 82 9.01 -2.21 11.59
N VAL A 83 7.78 -1.85 11.25
CA VAL A 83 7.27 -1.77 9.89
C VAL A 83 6.90 -0.32 9.57
N LEU A 84 7.62 0.27 8.61
CA LEU A 84 7.26 1.54 7.99
C LEU A 84 6.68 1.26 6.60
N SER A 85 5.43 1.64 6.38
CA SER A 85 4.74 1.51 5.11
C SER A 85 4.48 2.89 4.51
N LEU A 86 4.89 3.11 3.26
CA LEU A 86 4.75 4.39 2.58
C LEU A 86 3.74 4.24 1.43
N GLY A 87 2.71 5.06 1.44
CA GLY A 87 1.74 5.17 0.36
C GLY A 87 2.09 6.32 -0.59
N THR A 88 1.53 6.27 -1.79
CA THR A 88 1.70 7.30 -2.84
C THR A 88 0.62 8.37 -2.80
N GLY A 89 -0.22 8.35 -1.76
CA GLY A 89 -1.42 9.16 -1.64
C GLY A 89 -2.58 8.63 -2.49
N SER A 90 -3.76 9.20 -2.23
CA SER A 90 -5.01 8.90 -2.92
C SER A 90 -5.89 10.14 -2.96
N ALA A 91 -6.68 10.31 -4.02
CA ALA A 91 -7.55 11.49 -4.10
C ALA A 91 -8.73 11.41 -3.12
N GLU A 92 -9.15 12.58 -2.62
CA GLU A 92 -10.34 12.72 -1.78
C GLU A 92 -11.60 12.31 -2.56
N LYS A 93 -12.42 11.46 -1.94
CA LYS A 93 -13.68 11.00 -2.53
C LYS A 93 -14.69 12.15 -2.56
N GLN A 94 -15.11 12.56 -3.75
CA GLN A 94 -16.34 13.33 -3.89
C GLN A 94 -17.53 12.37 -3.76
N LEU A 95 -18.29 12.48 -2.66
CA LEU A 95 -19.55 11.75 -2.51
C LEU A 95 -20.49 12.11 -3.68
N GLY A 96 -21.06 11.09 -4.35
CA GLY A 96 -22.06 11.28 -5.40
C GLY A 96 -21.54 11.32 -6.84
N GLN A 97 -20.26 11.05 -7.10
CA GLN A 97 -19.84 10.77 -8.48
C GLN A 97 -20.43 9.43 -8.96
N ASN A 98 -21.09 9.45 -10.12
CA ASN A 98 -21.56 8.27 -10.83
C ASN A 98 -20.37 7.48 -11.39
N ILE A 99 -19.69 6.71 -10.53
CA ILE A 99 -18.61 5.81 -10.95
C ILE A 99 -19.23 4.57 -11.60
N GLY A 100 -18.78 4.23 -12.80
CA GLY A 100 -19.13 2.96 -13.46
C GLY A 100 -20.59 2.87 -13.88
N GLN A 101 -21.08 3.80 -14.72
CA GLN A 101 -22.45 3.81 -15.28
C GLN A 101 -22.78 2.60 -16.21
N GLY A 102 -21.96 1.55 -16.18
CA GLY A 102 -22.11 0.30 -16.92
C GLY A 102 -21.17 0.20 -18.12
N GLY A 103 -20.65 -1.01 -18.36
CA GLY A 103 -19.89 -1.36 -19.56
C GLY A 103 -18.36 -1.17 -19.48
N LEU A 104 -17.62 -1.97 -20.26
CA LEU A 104 -16.15 -2.00 -20.26
C LEU A 104 -15.51 -0.63 -20.51
N LEU A 105 -16.12 0.20 -21.37
CA LEU A 105 -15.62 1.55 -21.66
C LEU A 105 -15.61 2.44 -20.42
N SER A 106 -16.68 2.42 -19.61
CA SER A 106 -16.76 3.22 -18.39
C SER A 106 -15.84 2.69 -17.29
N TRP A 107 -15.64 1.37 -17.21
CA TRP A 107 -14.83 0.76 -16.14
C TRP A 107 -13.33 0.78 -16.40
N VAL A 108 -12.89 0.65 -17.65
CA VAL A 108 -11.48 0.46 -18.02
C VAL A 108 -10.87 1.70 -18.68
N PHE A 109 -11.66 2.45 -19.43
CA PHE A 109 -11.18 3.55 -20.28
C PHE A 109 -11.60 4.94 -19.81
N ASP A 110 -12.48 5.05 -18.80
CA ASP A 110 -12.74 6.35 -18.16
C ASP A 110 -11.54 6.71 -17.27
N GLN A 111 -10.89 7.84 -17.54
CA GLN A 111 -9.76 8.36 -16.75
C GLN A 111 -10.09 9.71 -16.09
N LYS A 112 -11.37 10.08 -16.02
CA LYS A 112 -11.80 11.34 -15.39
C LYS A 112 -11.38 11.44 -13.92
N SER A 113 -11.18 10.31 -13.24
CA SER A 113 -10.79 10.20 -11.84
C SER A 113 -9.29 10.02 -11.61
N GLY A 114 -8.45 10.14 -12.63
CA GLY A 114 -6.99 10.00 -12.52
C GLY A 114 -6.50 8.58 -12.85
N LEU A 115 -6.93 7.58 -12.09
CA LEU A 115 -6.86 6.15 -12.44
C LEU A 115 -8.15 5.70 -13.12
N ASN A 116 -8.12 4.57 -13.84
CA ASN A 116 -9.37 3.97 -14.31
C ASN A 116 -10.19 3.43 -13.11
N PRO A 117 -11.54 3.49 -13.16
CA PRO A 117 -12.38 3.07 -12.05
C PRO A 117 -12.11 1.66 -11.54
N LEU A 118 -11.79 0.73 -12.45
CA LEU A 118 -11.48 -0.65 -12.07
C LEU A 118 -10.21 -0.76 -11.22
N PHE A 119 -9.09 -0.17 -11.65
CA PHE A 119 -7.84 -0.20 -10.89
C PHE A 119 -7.94 0.66 -9.63
N ASP A 120 -8.60 1.82 -9.68
CA ASP A 120 -8.80 2.67 -8.51
C ASP A 120 -9.50 1.91 -7.37
N ILE A 121 -10.62 1.23 -7.66
CA ILE A 121 -11.35 0.45 -6.67
C ILE A 121 -10.51 -0.75 -6.18
N MET A 122 -9.87 -1.50 -7.08
CA MET A 122 -9.05 -2.65 -6.68
C MET A 122 -7.86 -2.24 -5.80
N PHE A 123 -7.16 -1.16 -6.17
CA PHE A 123 -5.98 -0.67 -5.47
C PHE A 123 -6.32 -0.10 -4.10
N ARG A 124 -7.41 0.68 -3.99
CA ARG A 124 -7.91 1.20 -2.72
C ARG A 124 -8.41 0.07 -1.82
N ALA A 125 -9.25 -0.83 -2.34
CA ALA A 125 -9.75 -1.96 -1.57
C ALA A 125 -8.61 -2.88 -1.08
N SER A 126 -7.58 -3.07 -1.90
CA SER A 126 -6.39 -3.82 -1.50
C SER A 126 -5.61 -3.09 -0.40
N ASP A 127 -5.44 -1.76 -0.47
CA ASP A 127 -4.73 -0.99 0.55
C ASP A 127 -5.48 -1.01 1.89
N ASP A 128 -6.79 -0.79 1.87
CA ASP A 128 -7.65 -0.79 3.06
C ASP A 128 -7.66 -2.17 3.73
N MET A 129 -7.87 -3.24 2.96
CA MET A 129 -7.86 -4.62 3.48
C MET A 129 -6.51 -4.96 4.13
N LEU A 130 -5.40 -4.57 3.49
CA LEU A 130 -4.07 -4.85 4.01
C LEU A 130 -3.73 -4.03 5.24
N SER A 131 -4.22 -2.78 5.34
CA SER A 131 -4.11 -1.98 6.56
C SER A 131 -4.81 -2.67 7.74
N ILE A 132 -6.04 -3.17 7.52
CA ILE A 132 -6.80 -3.92 8.55
C ILE A 132 -6.06 -5.22 8.92
N TYR A 133 -5.61 -6.02 7.95
CA TYR A 133 -4.90 -7.26 8.26
C TYR A 133 -3.56 -7.02 8.95
N THR A 134 -2.82 -5.99 8.56
CA THR A 134 -1.54 -5.64 9.20
C THR A 134 -1.76 -5.16 10.62
N SER A 135 -2.77 -4.32 10.86
CA SER A 135 -3.13 -3.88 12.22
C SER A 135 -3.66 -5.02 13.08
N LEU A 136 -4.40 -6.00 12.55
CA LEU A 136 -4.77 -7.20 13.31
C LEU A 136 -3.55 -8.08 13.62
N LEU A 137 -2.67 -8.31 12.65
CA LEU A 137 -1.46 -9.13 12.82
C LEU A 137 -0.44 -8.52 13.77
N LEU A 138 -0.30 -7.19 13.81
CA LEU A 138 0.68 -6.51 14.67
C LEU A 138 0.03 -5.94 15.94
N GLY A 139 -1.23 -5.54 15.89
CA GLY A 139 -1.99 -4.97 17.00
C GLY A 139 -2.47 -5.99 18.03
N ASN A 140 -2.79 -7.23 17.63
CA ASN A 140 -3.04 -8.32 18.58
C ASN A 140 -1.82 -8.65 19.45
N HIS A 141 -0.63 -8.21 19.03
CA HIS A 141 0.64 -8.36 19.73
C HIS A 141 1.04 -7.10 20.54
N ASN A 142 0.08 -6.22 20.84
CA ASN A 142 0.20 -5.18 21.87
C ASN A 142 1.28 -4.11 21.64
N THR A 143 1.68 -3.87 20.38
CA THR A 143 2.62 -2.79 20.04
C THR A 143 2.05 -1.87 18.95
N PRO A 144 1.11 -0.96 19.28
CA PRO A 144 0.64 0.11 18.37
C PRO A 144 1.75 1.06 17.88
N ARG A 145 3.00 0.82 18.26
CA ARG A 145 4.20 1.59 17.88
C ARG A 145 5.05 0.91 16.82
N ASN A 146 4.77 -0.34 16.48
CA ASN A 146 5.62 -1.15 15.62
C ASN A 146 5.20 -1.13 14.14
N TYR A 147 4.04 -0.56 13.83
CA TYR A 147 3.58 -0.33 12.46
C TYR A 147 3.25 1.15 12.27
N LEU A 148 3.75 1.72 11.18
CA LEU A 148 3.52 3.09 10.79
C LEU A 148 3.23 3.17 9.29
N ARG A 149 2.02 3.56 8.91
CA ARG A 149 1.65 3.89 7.52
C ARG A 149 1.63 5.40 7.32
N ILE A 150 2.40 5.89 6.36
CA ILE A 150 2.33 7.28 5.88
C ILE A 150 1.51 7.30 4.58
N GLN A 151 0.35 7.97 4.60
CA GLN A 151 -0.54 8.05 3.44
C GLN A 151 -1.32 9.38 3.40
N ASP A 152 -1.51 9.94 2.22
CA ASP A 152 -2.41 11.09 2.01
C ASP A 152 -3.76 10.61 1.44
N TYR A 153 -4.88 11.04 2.01
CA TYR A 153 -6.24 10.74 1.53
C TYR A 153 -6.97 11.99 1.02
N SER A 154 -6.26 13.10 0.92
CA SER A 154 -6.76 14.44 0.63
C SER A 154 -6.21 15.02 -0.67
N MET A 155 -5.57 14.20 -1.51
CA MET A 155 -5.03 14.67 -2.78
C MET A 155 -6.15 15.09 -3.72
N LYS A 156 -5.82 16.02 -4.62
CA LYS A 156 -6.74 16.38 -5.70
C LYS A 156 -6.63 15.34 -6.82
N THR A 157 -7.73 15.08 -7.51
CA THR A 157 -7.81 14.09 -8.61
C THR A 157 -6.73 14.28 -9.69
N HIS A 158 -6.32 15.52 -9.97
CA HIS A 158 -5.28 15.78 -10.99
C HIS A 158 -3.85 15.53 -10.48
N GLU A 159 -3.65 15.49 -9.15
CA GLU A 159 -2.38 15.18 -8.51
C GLU A 159 -2.17 13.65 -8.46
N GLU A 160 -3.25 12.85 -8.39
CA GLU A 160 -3.22 11.38 -8.36
C GLU A 160 -2.91 10.73 -9.73
N LYS A 161 -2.94 11.49 -10.82
CA LYS A 161 -2.67 10.95 -12.17
C LYS A 161 -1.27 10.32 -12.25
N ILE A 162 -1.25 8.99 -12.37
CA ILE A 162 -0.03 8.18 -12.35
C ILE A 162 0.88 8.38 -13.57
N ASP A 163 0.34 8.94 -14.66
CA ASP A 163 1.04 9.23 -15.91
C ASP A 163 1.39 10.72 -16.08
N ASN A 164 1.07 11.57 -15.09
CA ASN A 164 1.32 13.01 -15.18
C ASN A 164 2.69 13.39 -14.63
N ALA A 165 3.71 13.26 -15.48
CA ALA A 165 5.09 13.66 -15.20
C ALA A 165 5.40 15.14 -15.53
N SER A 166 4.39 16.02 -15.62
CA SER A 166 4.62 17.45 -15.84
C SER A 166 5.38 18.05 -14.65
N PHE A 167 6.24 19.04 -14.91
CA PHE A 167 7.02 19.70 -13.86
C PHE A 167 6.11 20.27 -12.75
N GLU A 168 4.98 20.86 -13.13
CA GLU A 168 4.00 21.41 -12.20
C GLU A 168 3.37 20.33 -11.33
N ASN A 169 3.13 19.13 -11.88
CA ASN A 169 2.59 18.03 -11.11
C ASN A 169 3.59 17.45 -10.14
N LEU A 170 4.83 17.24 -10.58
CA LEU A 170 5.93 16.76 -9.74
C LEU A 170 6.20 17.74 -8.58
N TRP A 171 6.16 19.05 -8.84
CA TRP A 171 6.30 20.07 -7.80
C TRP A 171 5.13 20.05 -6.80
N ARG A 172 3.90 19.82 -7.26
CA ARG A 172 2.74 19.63 -6.36
C ARG A 172 2.90 18.39 -5.49
N LEU A 173 3.32 17.26 -6.08
CA LEU A 173 3.55 16.01 -5.34
C LEU A 173 4.65 16.17 -4.28
N GLU A 174 5.74 16.86 -4.61
CA GLU A 174 6.78 17.21 -3.63
C GLU A 174 6.20 18.01 -2.46
N LYS A 175 5.34 19.00 -2.75
CA LYS A 175 4.67 19.80 -1.73
C LYS A 175 3.71 18.97 -0.87
N VAL A 176 2.97 18.03 -1.46
CA VAL A 176 2.13 17.06 -0.73
C VAL A 176 3.00 16.26 0.24
N GLY A 177 4.12 15.70 -0.24
CA GLY A 177 5.07 14.96 0.59
C GLY A 177 5.64 15.78 1.75
N LYS A 178 6.05 17.03 1.52
CA LYS A 178 6.53 17.93 2.59
C LYS A 178 5.43 18.26 3.60
N ASN A 179 4.20 18.48 3.15
CA ASN A 179 3.07 18.77 4.03
C ASN A 179 2.68 17.55 4.89
N LEU A 180 2.82 16.32 4.37
CA LEU A 180 2.55 15.11 5.15
C LEU A 180 3.43 15.01 6.40
N LEU A 181 4.69 15.48 6.33
CA LEU A 181 5.62 15.44 7.46
C LEU A 181 5.17 16.30 8.65
N THR A 182 4.28 17.27 8.44
CA THR A 182 3.78 18.16 9.51
C THR A 182 2.42 17.71 10.07
N ARG A 183 1.82 16.63 9.53
CA ARG A 183 0.49 16.16 9.97
C ARG A 183 0.59 15.21 11.16
N SER A 184 -0.47 15.14 11.96
CA SER A 184 -0.54 14.29 13.15
C SER A 184 -0.77 12.82 12.81
N VAL A 185 -0.36 11.96 13.75
CA VAL A 185 -0.59 10.51 13.68
C VAL A 185 -2.04 10.16 14.01
N LEU A 186 -2.70 9.34 13.20
CA LEU A 186 -3.96 8.69 13.55
C LEU A 186 -3.75 7.18 13.72
N VAL A 187 -4.57 6.56 14.56
CA VAL A 187 -4.60 5.11 14.80
C VAL A 187 -5.84 4.57 14.11
N THR A 188 -5.76 3.40 13.49
CA THR A 188 -6.96 2.72 13.00
C THR A 188 -7.69 2.07 14.16
N HIS A 189 -8.96 2.41 14.34
CA HIS A 189 -9.79 1.74 15.32
C HIS A 189 -10.01 0.27 14.89
N PRO A 190 -9.71 -0.72 15.75
CA PRO A 190 -9.67 -2.14 15.36
C PRO A 190 -11.02 -2.68 14.88
N ASP A 191 -12.12 -2.25 15.51
CA ASP A 191 -13.45 -2.76 15.15
C ASP A 191 -14.10 -2.08 13.94
N THR A 192 -13.74 -0.82 13.66
CA THR A 192 -14.41 0.00 12.65
C THR A 192 -13.55 0.28 11.43
N GLY A 193 -12.23 0.10 11.52
CA GLY A 193 -11.28 0.45 10.47
C GLY A 193 -11.14 1.96 10.26
N LEU A 194 -11.74 2.79 11.11
CA LEU A 194 -11.74 4.25 10.96
C LEU A 194 -10.54 4.89 11.67
N PRO A 195 -9.94 5.96 11.10
CA PRO A 195 -8.85 6.67 11.74
C PRO A 195 -9.36 7.48 12.95
N VAL A 196 -8.72 7.29 14.11
CA VAL A 196 -8.97 8.00 15.36
C VAL A 196 -7.69 8.66 15.86
N SER A 197 -7.78 9.82 16.52
CA SER A 197 -6.59 10.44 17.13
C SER A 197 -6.07 9.57 18.26
N HIS A 198 -4.74 9.47 18.40
CA HIS A 198 -4.10 8.65 19.43
C HIS A 198 -4.62 8.96 20.86
N ASP A 199 -4.90 10.23 21.15
CA ASP A 199 -5.43 10.67 22.45
C ASP A 199 -6.83 10.14 22.75
N MET A 200 -7.65 9.89 21.72
CA MET A 200 -9.00 9.32 21.87
C MET A 200 -8.97 7.79 22.04
N PHE A 201 -7.91 7.11 21.60
CA PHE A 201 -7.78 5.66 21.77
C PHE A 201 -7.52 5.27 23.24
N LEU A 202 -6.95 6.18 24.03
CA LEU A 202 -6.67 5.97 25.47
C LEU A 202 -7.82 6.43 26.38
N SER A 203 -8.73 7.27 25.89
CA SER A 203 -9.96 7.63 26.59
C SER A 203 -11.10 6.75 26.07
N ALA A 204 -11.35 5.63 26.73
CA ALA A 204 -12.61 4.93 26.54
C ALA A 204 -13.74 5.94 26.81
N ASP A 205 -14.65 6.05 25.84
CA ASP A 205 -15.84 6.91 25.86
C ASP A 205 -15.57 8.36 25.45
N GLN A 206 -15.80 8.68 24.16
CA GLN A 206 -16.62 9.81 23.66
C GLN A 206 -16.63 9.80 22.12
N SER A 207 -17.81 9.57 21.55
CA SER A 207 -18.08 9.76 20.13
C SER A 207 -18.38 11.24 19.86
N GLU A 208 -17.48 11.98 19.20
CA GLU A 208 -17.82 12.95 18.14
C GLU A 208 -16.61 13.75 17.62
N SER A 209 -16.69 14.07 16.32
CA SER A 209 -15.96 15.13 15.60
C SER A 209 -14.46 14.94 15.31
N ILE A 210 -14.15 14.34 14.15
CA ILE A 210 -12.99 14.79 13.32
C ILE A 210 -13.41 14.86 11.85
N ALA A 211 -14.02 15.99 11.45
CA ALA A 211 -14.32 16.26 10.04
C ALA A 211 -13.17 16.97 9.28
N ASN A 212 -12.13 17.46 9.96
CA ASN A 212 -11.23 18.48 9.39
C ASN A 212 -9.73 18.12 9.34
N ASN A 213 -9.33 16.86 9.55
CA ASN A 213 -7.92 16.46 9.39
C ASN A 213 -7.82 15.10 8.68
N LYS A 214 -8.10 15.08 7.36
CA LYS A 214 -8.27 13.87 6.55
C LYS A 214 -7.03 13.43 5.75
N ALA A 215 -5.81 13.67 6.24
CA ALA A 215 -4.71 12.79 5.84
C ALA A 215 -4.19 12.13 7.10
N ALA A 216 -4.23 10.81 7.07
CA ALA A 216 -4.00 9.96 8.20
C ALA A 216 -2.62 9.34 8.03
N LEU A 217 -1.72 9.63 8.96
CA LEU A 217 -0.82 8.57 9.41
C LEU A 217 -1.72 7.47 9.97
N ILE A 218 -1.53 6.23 9.58
CA ILE A 218 -2.32 5.11 10.09
C ILE A 218 -1.37 4.15 10.79
N THR A 219 -1.56 3.93 12.09
CA THR A 219 -1.04 2.76 12.79
C THR A 219 -2.14 1.73 12.95
#